data_AF-A0A8T4MIY5-F1
#
_entry.id   AF-A0A8T4MIY5-F1
#
_cell.length_a   1.000
_cell.length_b   1.000
_cell.length_c   1.000
_cell.angle_alpha   90.00
_cell.angle_beta   90.00
_cell.angle_gamma   90.00
#
_symmetry.space_group_name_H-M   'P 1'
#
loop_
_entity.id
_entity.type
_entity.pdbx_description
1 polymer ?
#
loop_
_entity_poly.entity_id
_entity_poly.type
_entity_poly.pdbx_seq_one_letter_code
_entity_poly.pdbx_strand_id
1 'polypeptide(L)'
;MANKTGKAYAFFNCEASKRDIEKELPFIRECVKTPNALELSLMEGTDALIGDAQLLQIARDAKDAGIRYVMEATYSNATNHQTADEVASILNQVYQSPLYQKGEQFRGEVVFKERGRYVFRE
;
A
#
# COMPACT_ATOMS: atom_id res chain seq x y z
N MET A 1 -28.27 -0.46 -0.26
CA MET A 1 -27.06 -1.22 -0.64
C MET A 1 -25.95 -0.74 0.27
N ALA A 2 -25.36 -1.61 1.10
CA ALA A 2 -24.25 -1.17 1.95
C ALA A 2 -23.08 -0.79 1.02
N ASN A 3 -22.67 0.48 1.04
CA ASN A 3 -21.44 0.92 0.37
C ASN A 3 -20.30 0.07 0.94
N LYS A 4 -19.88 -0.94 0.18
CA LYS A 4 -18.69 -1.73 0.54
C LYS A 4 -17.51 -0.85 0.20
N THR A 5 -16.96 -0.22 1.21
CA THR A 5 -15.70 0.51 1.10
C THR A 5 -14.59 -0.50 1.39
N GLY A 6 -13.83 -0.83 0.37
CA GLY A 6 -12.70 -1.74 0.46
C GLY A 6 -11.49 -1.04 1.08
N LYS A 7 -10.73 -1.76 1.90
CA LYS A 7 -9.47 -1.29 2.50
C LYS A 7 -8.36 -2.31 2.34
N ALA A 8 -7.17 -1.80 1.98
CA ALA A 8 -5.94 -2.56 1.91
C ALA A 8 -4.74 -1.69 2.34
N TYR A 9 -3.65 -2.34 2.70
CA TYR A 9 -2.42 -1.73 3.20
C TYR A 9 -1.23 -2.31 2.46
N ALA A 10 -0.41 -1.46 1.83
CA ALA A 10 0.87 -1.86 1.27
C ALA A 10 2.00 -1.43 2.21
N PHE A 11 2.81 -2.39 2.63
CA PHE A 11 4.05 -2.18 3.38
C PHE A 11 5.19 -2.32 2.40
N PHE A 12 6.07 -1.31 2.26
CA PHE A 12 7.18 -1.40 1.32
C PHE A 12 8.39 -0.55 1.71
N ASN A 13 9.58 -1.00 1.34
CA ASN A 13 10.80 -0.23 1.49
C ASN A 13 11.14 0.51 0.20
N CYS A 14 11.56 1.77 0.32
CA CYS A 14 12.07 2.58 -0.77
C CYS A 14 13.12 3.53 -0.20
N GLU A 15 14.23 3.77 -0.91
CA GLU A 15 15.22 4.76 -0.48
C GLU A 15 14.82 6.21 -0.82
N ALA A 16 13.85 6.39 -1.73
CA ALA A 16 13.31 7.70 -2.06
C ALA A 16 12.53 8.29 -0.87
N SER A 17 12.57 9.62 -0.74
CA SER A 17 11.84 10.31 0.31
C SER A 17 10.33 10.18 0.11
N LYS A 18 9.55 10.24 1.20
CA LYS A 18 8.08 10.29 1.14
C LYS A 18 7.57 11.31 0.11
N ARG A 19 8.19 12.50 0.09
CA ARG A 19 7.83 13.59 -0.82
C ARG A 19 8.04 13.21 -2.28
N ASP A 20 9.09 12.48 -2.61
CA ASP A 20 9.35 12.08 -4.00
C ASP A 20 8.42 10.95 -4.43
N ILE A 21 8.10 10.01 -3.53
CA ILE A 21 7.06 9.02 -3.77
C ILE A 21 5.71 9.72 -4.04
N GLU A 22 5.32 10.68 -3.21
CA GLU A 22 4.07 11.44 -3.38
C GLU A 22 4.01 12.23 -4.69
N LYS A 23 5.14 12.73 -5.20
CA LYS A 23 5.20 13.40 -6.50
C LYS A 23 5.01 12.44 -7.68
N GLU A 24 5.53 11.21 -7.56
CA GLU A 24 5.43 10.19 -8.61
C GLU A 24 4.07 9.47 -8.59
N LEU A 25 3.39 9.42 -7.43
CA LEU A 25 2.10 8.73 -7.30
C LEU A 25 1.06 9.12 -8.35
N PRO A 26 0.83 10.40 -8.71
CA PRO A 26 -0.09 10.76 -9.79
C PRO A 26 0.26 10.12 -11.13
N PHE A 27 1.54 10.10 -11.51
CA PHE A 27 2.00 9.48 -12.75
C PHE A 27 1.82 7.96 -12.71
N ILE A 28 2.21 7.33 -11.60
CA ILE A 28 2.01 5.90 -11.36
C ILE A 28 0.53 5.52 -11.50
N ARG A 29 -0.36 6.30 -10.88
CA ARG A 29 -1.81 6.12 -10.94
C ARG A 29 -2.35 6.21 -12.36
N GLU A 30 -1.80 7.09 -13.20
CA GLU A 30 -2.14 7.21 -14.61
C GLU A 30 -1.66 5.99 -15.41
N CYS A 31 -0.43 5.53 -15.19
CA CYS A 31 0.15 4.36 -15.86
C CYS A 31 -0.67 3.09 -15.61
N VAL A 32 -1.06 2.85 -14.36
CA VAL A 32 -1.86 1.66 -13.99
C VAL A 32 -3.37 1.88 -14.12
N LYS A 33 -3.80 3.05 -14.63
CA LYS A 33 -5.22 3.42 -14.83
C LYS A 33 -6.07 3.21 -13.57
N THR A 34 -5.53 3.58 -12.42
CA THR A 34 -6.23 3.41 -11.14
C THR A 34 -7.57 4.16 -11.13
N PRO A 35 -8.62 3.59 -10.51
CA PRO A 35 -9.90 4.26 -10.36
C PRO A 35 -9.77 5.59 -9.58
N ASN A 36 -10.49 6.62 -10.02
CA ASN A 36 -10.56 7.90 -9.30
C ASN A 36 -11.18 7.76 -7.90
N ALA A 37 -11.99 6.72 -7.68
CA ALA A 37 -12.62 6.41 -6.40
C ALA A 37 -11.69 5.67 -5.42
N LEU A 38 -10.43 5.40 -5.82
CA LEU A 38 -9.37 4.91 -4.95
C LEU A 38 -8.68 6.08 -4.27
N GLU A 39 -8.79 6.13 -2.95
CA GLU A 39 -8.05 7.06 -2.09
C GLU A 39 -6.78 6.36 -1.60
N LEU A 40 -5.65 7.06 -1.63
CA LEU A 40 -4.35 6.56 -1.16
C LEU A 40 -3.80 7.54 -0.14
N SER A 41 -3.25 7.01 0.95
CA SER A 41 -2.54 7.79 1.96
C SER A 41 -1.18 7.14 2.23
N LEU A 42 -0.11 7.88 1.97
CA LEU A 42 1.26 7.42 2.21
C LEU A 42 1.75 7.89 3.58
N MET A 43 2.24 6.95 4.37
CA MET A 43 2.80 7.17 5.70
C MET A 43 4.27 6.75 5.72
N GLU A 44 5.09 7.60 6.32
CA GLU A 44 6.49 7.30 6.60
C GLU A 44 6.59 6.79 8.04
N GLY A 45 7.12 5.58 8.19
CA GLY A 45 7.09 4.83 9.43
C GLY A 45 5.77 4.09 9.62
N THR A 46 5.87 2.86 10.12
CA THR A 46 4.70 2.02 10.42
C THR A 46 3.99 2.42 11.71
N ASP A 47 4.64 3.24 12.56
CA ASP A 47 4.08 3.72 13.84
C ASP A 47 2.92 4.71 13.64
N ALA A 48 2.82 5.34 12.47
CA ALA A 48 1.73 6.25 12.13
C ALA A 48 0.42 5.50 11.78
N LEU A 49 0.49 4.18 11.62
CA LEU A 49 -0.66 3.36 11.25
C LEU A 49 -1.63 3.22 12.43
N ILE A 50 -2.89 3.56 12.20
CA ILE A 50 -3.97 3.40 13.17
C ILE A 50 -4.85 2.23 12.73
N GLY A 51 -4.98 1.23 13.60
CA GLY A 51 -5.76 0.04 13.29
C GLY A 51 -6.01 -0.86 14.49
N ASP A 52 -6.55 -2.05 14.23
CA ASP A 52 -6.71 -3.07 15.25
C ASP A 52 -5.38 -3.75 15.61
N ALA A 53 -5.38 -4.54 16.69
CA ALA A 53 -4.17 -5.17 17.21
C ALA A 53 -3.45 -6.07 16.19
N GLN A 54 -4.17 -6.68 15.23
CA GLN A 54 -3.56 -7.52 14.20
C GLN A 54 -2.79 -6.65 13.20
N LEU A 55 -3.40 -5.56 12.73
CA LEU A 55 -2.74 -4.63 11.81
C LEU A 55 -1.51 -3.98 12.47
N LEU A 56 -1.63 -3.59 13.73
CA LEU A 56 -0.52 -3.02 14.49
C LEU A 56 0.62 -4.02 14.71
N GLN A 57 0.32 -5.32 14.82
CA GLN A 57 1.36 -6.34 14.89
C GLN A 57 2.10 -6.46 13.54
N ILE A 58 1.37 -6.52 12.43
CA ILE A 58 1.96 -6.55 11.08
C ILE A 58 2.84 -5.31 10.83
N ALA A 59 2.38 -4.14 11.27
CA ALA A 59 3.15 -2.90 11.20
C ALA A 59 4.48 -2.95 11.98
N ARG A 60 4.50 -3.62 13.14
CA ARG A 60 5.73 -3.84 13.92
C ARG A 60 6.66 -4.83 13.23
N ASP A 61 6.13 -5.94 12.75
CA ASP A 61 6.91 -6.97 12.07
C ASP A 61 7.56 -6.39 10.79
N ALA A 62 6.81 -5.57 10.04
CA ALA A 62 7.32 -4.84 8.88
C ALA A 62 8.44 -3.87 9.27
N LYS A 63 8.29 -3.13 10.37
CA LYS A 63 9.32 -2.23 10.90
C LYS A 63 10.60 -2.97 11.24
N ASP A 64 10.49 -4.10 11.94
CA ASP A 64 11.63 -4.94 12.34
C ASP A 64 12.32 -5.55 11.11
N ALA A 65 11.58 -5.77 10.01
CA ALA A 65 12.12 -6.18 8.71
C ALA A 65 12.76 -5.01 7.90
N GLY A 66 12.77 -3.80 8.45
CA GLY A 66 13.34 -2.61 7.80
C GLY A 66 12.42 -1.94 6.78
N ILE A 67 11.11 -2.24 6.79
CA ILE A 67 10.14 -1.57 5.94
C ILE A 67 9.90 -0.14 6.45
N ARG A 68 9.99 0.82 5.53
CA ARG A 68 9.89 2.25 5.84
C ARG A 68 8.52 2.85 5.60
N TYR A 69 7.78 2.38 4.59
CA TYR A 69 6.58 3.05 4.14
C TYR A 69 5.35 2.16 4.28
N VAL A 70 4.22 2.80 4.59
CA VAL A 70 2.89 2.20 4.56
C VAL A 70 2.00 3.04 3.67
N MET A 71 1.36 2.40 2.70
CA MET A 71 0.33 3.02 1.87
C MET A 71 -1.03 2.41 2.25
N GLU A 72 -1.88 3.20 2.91
CA GLU A 72 -3.28 2.85 3.12
C GLU A 72 -4.06 3.18 1.86
N ALA A 73 -4.90 2.26 1.41
CA ALA A 73 -5.83 2.49 0.34
C ALA A 73 -7.26 2.21 0.75
N THR A 74 -8.14 3.09 0.31
CA THR A 74 -9.58 3.00 0.52
C THR A 74 -10.28 3.12 -0.83
N TYR A 75 -11.06 2.11 -1.21
CA TYR A 75 -11.78 2.11 -2.49
C TYR A 75 -13.28 2.03 -2.26
N SER A 76 -13.98 3.11 -2.58
CA SER A 76 -15.44 3.16 -2.54
C SER A 76 -16.06 2.20 -3.54
N ASN A 77 -17.05 1.42 -3.10
CA ASN A 77 -17.79 0.42 -3.88
C ASN A 77 -16.96 -0.77 -4.36
N ALA A 78 -15.89 -1.12 -3.64
CA ALA A 78 -15.04 -2.27 -3.91
C ALA A 78 -14.87 -3.15 -2.66
N THR A 79 -14.43 -4.39 -2.87
CA THR A 79 -14.03 -5.28 -1.76
C THR A 79 -12.61 -5.00 -1.32
N ASN A 80 -12.25 -5.43 -0.10
CA ASN A 80 -10.87 -5.35 0.39
C ASN A 80 -9.87 -6.04 -0.56
N HIS A 81 -10.27 -7.16 -1.18
CA HIS A 81 -9.46 -7.86 -2.17
C HIS A 81 -9.26 -7.02 -3.43
N GLN A 82 -10.32 -6.43 -3.98
CA GLN A 82 -10.20 -5.54 -5.14
C GLN A 82 -9.32 -4.33 -4.82
N THR A 83 -9.45 -3.74 -3.63
CA THR A 83 -8.55 -2.67 -3.18
C THR A 83 -7.10 -3.16 -3.09
N ALA A 84 -6.86 -4.38 -2.61
CA ALA A 84 -5.52 -4.95 -2.57
C ALA A 84 -4.91 -5.13 -3.97
N ASP A 85 -5.71 -5.51 -4.97
CA ASP A 85 -5.25 -5.63 -6.36
C ASP A 85 -4.86 -4.29 -6.98
N GLU A 86 -5.64 -3.25 -6.73
CA GLU A 86 -5.31 -1.89 -7.18
C GLU A 86 -4.02 -1.39 -6.53
N VAL A 87 -3.89 -1.58 -5.21
CA VAL A 87 -2.68 -1.19 -4.47
C VAL A 87 -1.46 -1.98 -4.92
N ALA A 88 -1.60 -3.27 -5.18
CA ALA A 88 -0.50 -4.08 -5.68
C ALA A 88 -0.05 -3.62 -7.07
N SER A 89 -1.00 -3.24 -7.93
CA SER A 89 -0.70 -2.67 -9.24
C SER A 89 0.08 -1.36 -9.10
N ILE A 90 -0.36 -0.46 -8.20
CA ILE A 90 0.38 0.77 -7.86
C ILE A 90 1.78 0.42 -7.37
N LEU A 91 1.90 -0.49 -6.40
CA LEU A 91 3.16 -0.83 -5.76
C LEU A 91 4.17 -1.45 -6.74
N ASN A 92 3.69 -2.32 -7.64
CA ASN A 92 4.49 -2.85 -8.73
C ASN A 92 5.01 -1.72 -9.66
N GLN A 93 4.18 -0.72 -9.93
CA GLN A 93 4.57 0.42 -10.75
C GLN A 93 5.49 1.39 -10.01
N VAL A 94 5.35 1.55 -8.68
CA VAL A 94 6.34 2.28 -7.86
C VAL A 94 7.71 1.61 -8.01
N TYR A 95 7.80 0.28 -7.99
CA TYR A 95 9.06 -0.43 -8.21
C TYR A 95 9.66 -0.23 -9.60
N GLN A 96 8.81 -0.06 -10.62
CA GLN A 96 9.25 0.23 -11.98
C GLN A 96 9.55 1.72 -12.24
N SER A 97 9.28 2.59 -11.26
CA SER A 97 9.50 4.04 -11.39
C SER A 97 10.96 4.41 -11.12
N PRO A 98 11.37 5.66 -11.46
CA PRO A 98 12.70 6.18 -11.11
C PRO A 98 13.00 6.26 -9.60
N LEU A 99 12.02 5.93 -8.74
CA LEU A 99 12.20 5.90 -7.28
C LEU A 99 13.14 4.79 -6.81
N TYR A 100 13.26 3.70 -7.59
CA TYR A 100 14.15 2.60 -7.27
C TYR A 100 15.40 2.64 -8.13
N GLN A 101 16.54 2.37 -7.50
CA GLN A 101 17.80 2.26 -8.23
C GLN A 101 17.89 0.93 -8.98
N LYS A 102 18.64 0.93 -10.08
CA LYS A 102 18.86 -0.29 -10.85
C LYS A 102 19.54 -1.36 -9.98
N GLY A 103 18.85 -2.47 -9.75
CA GLY A 103 19.34 -3.58 -8.93
C GLY A 103 18.94 -3.51 -7.45
N GLU A 104 18.19 -2.49 -7.04
CA GLU A 104 17.56 -2.44 -5.73
C GLU A 104 16.53 -3.56 -5.59
N GLN A 105 16.58 -4.31 -4.49
CA GLN A 105 15.61 -5.38 -4.24
C GLN A 105 14.30 -4.77 -3.78
N PHE A 106 13.23 -5.05 -4.52
CA PHE A 106 11.89 -4.76 -4.05
C PHE A 106 11.58 -5.58 -2.79
N ARG A 107 11.17 -4.88 -1.73
CA ARG A 107 10.61 -5.50 -0.52
C ARG A 107 9.30 -4.80 -0.22
N GLY A 108 8.20 -5.47 -0.55
CA GLY A 108 6.89 -4.98 -0.19
C GLY A 108 5.84 -6.07 -0.21
N GLU A 109 4.81 -5.86 0.60
CA GLU A 109 3.72 -6.79 0.84
C GLU A 109 2.41 -6.01 0.89
N VAL A 110 1.35 -6.59 0.35
CA VAL A 110 0.00 -6.02 0.43
C VAL A 110 -0.85 -6.88 1.34
N VAL A 111 -1.54 -6.23 2.28
CA VAL A 111 -2.35 -6.90 3.29
C VAL A 111 -3.75 -6.31 3.27
N PHE A 112 -4.75 -7.17 3.37
CA PHE A 112 -6.15 -6.75 3.44
C PHE A 112 -6.94 -7.63 4.41
N LYS A 113 -8.07 -7.11 4.90
CA LYS A 113 -8.89 -7.84 5.87
C LYS A 113 -9.89 -8.74 5.15
N GLU A 114 -9.84 -10.04 5.40
CA GLU A 114 -10.80 -11.01 4.90
C GLU A 114 -11.35 -11.85 6.05
N ARG A 115 -12.69 -11.97 6.14
CA ARG A 115 -13.38 -12.76 7.18
C ARG A 115 -12.89 -12.46 8.62
N GLY A 116 -12.55 -11.20 8.88
CA GLY A 116 -12.10 -10.73 10.20
C GLY A 116 -10.61 -10.91 10.50
N ARG A 117 -9.81 -11.43 9.56
CA ARG A 117 -8.36 -11.59 9.70
C ARG A 117 -7.63 -10.83 8.60
N TYR A 118 -6.43 -10.35 8.89
CA TYR A 118 -5.55 -9.82 7.85
C TYR A 118 -4.88 -10.97 7.11
N VAL A 119 -4.92 -10.90 5.78
CA VAL A 119 -4.27 -11.85 4.87
C VAL A 119 -3.35 -11.09 3.93
N PHE A 120 -2.23 -11.72 3.60
CA PHE A 120 -1.29 -11.21 2.61
C PHE A 120 -1.81 -11.54 1.22
N ARG A 121 -1.68 -10.59 0.30
CA ARG A 121 -1.95 -10.78 -1.12
C ARG A 121 -0.76 -11.54 -1.73
N GLU A 122 -1.05 -12.69 -2.31
CA GLU A 122 -0.08 -13.48 -3.10
C GLU A 122 0.21 -12.86 -4.48
#